data_AF-A0A7J5AAU5-F1
#
_entry.id   AF-A0A7J5AAU5-F1
#
_cell.length_a   1.000
_cell.length_b   1.000
_cell.length_c   1.000
_cell.angle_alpha   90.00
_cell.angle_beta   90.00
_cell.angle_gamma   90.00
#
_symmetry.space_group_name_H-M   'P 1'
#
loop_
_entity.id
_entity.type
_entity.pdbx_description
1 polymer ?
#
loop_
_entity_poly.entity_id
_entity_poly.type
_entity_poly.pdbx_seq_one_letter_code
_entity_poly.pdbx_strand_id
1 'polypeptide(L)'
;MDKEIKNKIDFINQKAGKQTGFSTPKNYFNGIEEDVLNSIKTESFSKKNSFEVPSNYFDKIEDDIFAKINTLEPKETKVISLRKRVLQLVPIAAAASVLLFIGLNYFNTNGKSVIYTIDDISDADLSAWYENGYGDTNDDELALALNTTDLESDTFNDISDDNLEEYLNGIDSSTYLNELE
;
A
#
# COMPACT_ATOMS: atom_id res chain seq x y z
N MET A 1 -44.73 26.40 40.71
CA MET A 1 -43.50 26.22 39.91
C MET A 1 -43.93 25.57 38.60
N ASP A 2 -43.69 26.23 37.46
CA ASP A 2 -44.17 25.74 36.17
C ASP A 2 -43.58 24.38 35.81
N LYS A 3 -44.44 23.47 35.31
CA LYS A 3 -44.04 22.11 34.90
C LYS A 3 -42.90 22.12 33.88
N GLU A 4 -42.87 23.14 33.02
CA GLU A 4 -41.83 23.28 31.99
C GLU A 4 -40.45 23.58 32.60
N ILE A 5 -40.39 24.42 33.64
CA ILE A 5 -39.15 24.75 34.35
C ILE A 5 -38.59 23.52 35.03
N LYS A 6 -39.46 22.70 35.65
CA LYS A 6 -39.06 21.46 36.30
C LYS A 6 -38.43 20.48 35.31
N ASN A 7 -39.06 20.29 34.14
CA ASN A 7 -38.55 19.38 33.11
C ASN A 7 -37.19 19.82 32.54
N LYS A 8 -36.97 21.13 32.38
CA LYS A 8 -35.68 21.68 31.92
C LYS A 8 -34.58 21.45 32.96
N ILE A 9 -34.88 21.68 34.24
CA ILE A 9 -33.93 21.44 35.34
C ILE A 9 -33.57 19.95 35.44
N ASP A 10 -34.56 19.06 35.33
CA ASP A 10 -34.34 17.62 35.37
C ASP A 10 -33.48 17.14 34.19
N PHE A 11 -33.72 17.67 32.98
CA PHE A 11 -32.89 17.39 31.80
C PHE A 11 -31.44 17.85 31.97
N ILE A 12 -31.21 19.06 32.49
CA ILE A 12 -29.86 19.59 32.72
C ILE A 12 -29.13 18.76 33.78
N ASN A 13 -29.80 18.43 34.89
CA ASN A 13 -29.22 17.61 35.96
C ASN A 13 -28.90 16.18 35.51
N GLN A 14 -29.71 15.61 34.61
CA GLN A 14 -29.46 14.32 34.00
C GLN A 14 -28.23 14.37 33.08
N LYS A 15 -28.06 15.45 32.30
CA LYS A 15 -27.03 15.54 31.27
C LYS A 15 -25.67 16.02 31.78
N ALA A 16 -25.64 16.96 32.72
CA ALA A 16 -24.40 17.52 33.28
C ALA A 16 -23.96 16.85 34.59
N GLY A 17 -24.83 16.00 35.18
CA GLY A 17 -24.65 15.46 36.53
C GLY A 17 -24.94 16.52 37.61
N LYS A 18 -25.49 16.12 38.76
CA LYS A 18 -25.77 17.04 39.89
C LYS A 18 -24.52 17.67 40.50
N GLN A 19 -23.35 17.12 40.18
CA GLN A 19 -22.05 17.57 40.68
C GLN A 19 -21.21 18.01 39.48
N THR A 20 -21.57 19.14 38.88
CA THR A 20 -20.64 19.83 38.00
C THR A 20 -19.43 20.15 38.87
N GLY A 21 -18.23 19.66 38.56
CA GLY A 21 -17.00 19.88 39.36
C GLY A 21 -16.62 21.35 39.59
N PHE A 22 -17.43 22.28 39.08
CA PHE A 22 -17.44 23.69 39.40
C PHE A 22 -18.28 23.94 40.66
N SER A 23 -17.64 23.86 41.81
CA SER A 23 -18.23 24.29 43.09
C SER A 23 -17.29 25.27 43.76
N THR A 24 -17.83 26.41 44.18
CA THR A 24 -17.06 27.38 44.97
C THR A 24 -16.98 26.91 46.42
N PRO A 25 -15.87 27.19 47.14
CA PRO A 25 -15.77 26.91 48.56
C PRO A 25 -16.96 27.49 49.35
N LYS A 26 -17.32 26.83 50.45
CA LYS A 26 -18.34 27.36 51.38
C LYS A 26 -17.96 28.78 51.80
N ASN A 27 -18.90 29.71 51.69
CA ASN A 27 -18.75 31.13 52.03
C ASN A 27 -17.78 31.94 51.15
N TYR A 28 -17.36 31.46 49.98
CA TYR A 28 -16.47 32.20 49.06
C TYR A 28 -16.95 33.63 48.76
N PHE A 29 -18.25 33.82 48.56
CA PHE A 29 -18.83 35.13 48.23
C PHE A 29 -19.15 36.00 49.46
N ASN A 30 -19.04 35.49 50.69
CA ASN A 30 -19.47 36.22 51.88
C ASN A 30 -18.44 37.26 52.37
N GLY A 31 -17.22 37.26 51.82
CA GLY A 31 -16.16 38.19 52.24
C GLY A 31 -15.27 38.68 51.10
N ILE A 32 -15.46 38.19 49.86
CA ILE A 32 -14.56 38.50 48.75
C ILE A 32 -14.50 39.99 48.40
N GLU A 33 -15.62 40.70 48.51
CA GLU A 33 -15.65 42.14 48.26
C GLU A 33 -14.81 42.91 49.28
N GLU A 34 -14.93 42.54 50.55
CA GLU A 34 -14.17 43.16 51.63
C GLU A 34 -12.69 42.77 51.58
N ASP A 35 -12.36 41.52 51.23
CA ASP A 35 -10.98 41.07 51.01
C ASP A 35 -10.30 41.83 49.86
N VAL A 36 -11.00 42.01 48.73
CA VAL A 36 -10.49 42.77 47.58
C VAL A 36 -10.31 44.25 47.93
N LEU A 37 -11.32 44.87 48.57
CA LEU A 37 -11.23 46.26 48.99
C LEU A 37 -10.15 46.49 50.05
N ASN A 38 -9.95 45.54 50.96
CA ASN A 38 -8.89 45.60 51.96
C ASN A 38 -7.51 45.44 51.31
N SER A 39 -7.36 44.55 50.32
CA SER A 39 -6.11 44.39 49.57
C SER A 39 -5.72 45.66 48.80
N ILE A 40 -6.70 46.33 48.18
CA ILE A 40 -6.47 47.59 47.48
C ILE A 40 -6.15 48.73 48.46
N LYS A 41 -6.75 48.73 49.65
CA LYS A 41 -6.48 49.75 50.69
C LYS A 41 -5.14 49.55 51.39
N THR A 42 -4.70 48.30 51.59
CA THR A 42 -3.38 47.98 52.17
C THR A 42 -2.26 48.19 51.16
N GLU A 43 -2.54 48.08 49.87
CA GLU A 43 -1.74 48.66 48.80
C GLU A 43 -1.92 50.18 48.76
N SER A 44 -1.56 50.87 49.85
CA SER A 44 -1.19 52.28 49.75
C SER A 44 0.02 52.34 48.83
N PHE A 45 -0.21 52.51 47.53
CA PHE A 45 0.83 52.73 46.54
C PHE A 45 1.81 53.74 47.14
N SER A 46 3.02 53.29 47.44
CA SER A 46 4.05 54.21 47.90
C SER A 46 4.10 55.31 46.85
N LYS A 47 3.91 56.58 47.25
CA LYS A 47 4.03 57.73 46.33
C LYS A 47 5.43 57.82 45.71
N LYS A 48 6.36 56.98 46.17
CA LYS A 48 7.63 56.72 45.52
C LYS A 48 7.31 55.99 44.21
N ASN A 49 7.56 56.65 43.09
CA ASN A 49 7.42 56.06 41.76
C ASN A 49 8.18 54.73 41.69
N SER A 50 7.50 53.61 41.94
CA SER A 50 8.10 52.27 41.89
C SER A 50 8.48 51.84 40.46
N PHE A 51 8.23 52.72 39.48
CA PHE A 51 8.54 52.56 38.07
C PHE A 51 9.75 53.41 37.63
N GLU A 52 10.58 53.88 38.57
CA GLU A 52 11.88 54.43 38.21
C GLU A 52 12.86 53.32 37.86
N VAL A 53 13.47 53.41 36.68
CA VAL A 53 14.57 52.54 36.30
C VAL A 53 15.77 52.80 37.20
N PRO A 54 16.59 51.78 37.52
CA PRO A 54 17.84 51.98 38.25
C PRO A 54 18.72 53.02 37.58
N SER A 55 19.49 53.76 38.38
CA SER A 55 20.49 54.70 37.84
C SER A 55 21.46 53.95 36.91
N ASN A 56 21.73 54.55 35.75
CA ASN A 56 22.60 54.01 34.71
C ASN A 56 22.12 52.69 34.05
N TYR A 57 20.83 52.37 34.13
CA TYR A 57 20.26 51.21 33.42
C TYR A 57 20.55 51.26 31.91
N PHE A 58 20.26 52.40 31.28
CA PHE A 58 20.46 52.59 29.85
C PHE A 58 21.94 52.70 29.45
N ASP A 59 22.82 53.08 30.38
CA ASP A 59 24.26 53.15 30.11
C ASP A 59 24.93 51.77 30.18
N LYS A 60 24.38 50.84 30.97
CA LYS A 60 24.97 49.51 31.21
C LYS A 60 24.29 48.36 30.49
N ILE A 61 23.04 48.54 30.05
CA ILE A 61 22.26 47.46 29.45
C ILE A 61 22.91 46.90 28.19
N GLU A 62 23.52 47.76 27.38
CA GLU A 62 24.22 47.34 26.16
C GLU A 62 25.42 46.46 26.50
N ASP A 63 26.28 46.92 27.42
CA ASP A 63 27.45 46.16 27.91
C ASP A 63 27.04 44.84 28.57
N ASP A 64 25.98 44.82 29.38
CA ASP A 64 25.47 43.62 30.05
C ASP A 64 24.93 42.59 29.05
N ILE A 65 24.24 43.04 28.00
CA ILE A 65 23.79 42.17 26.90
C ILE A 65 25.00 41.59 26.17
N PHE A 66 25.97 42.43 25.79
CA PHE A 66 27.18 41.98 25.10
C PHE A 66 28.01 41.00 25.95
N ALA A 67 28.17 41.27 27.24
CA ALA A 67 28.82 40.35 28.17
C ALA A 67 28.10 39.01 28.23
N LYS A 68 26.77 39.00 28.22
CA LYS A 68 25.98 37.77 28.30
C LYS A 68 25.97 36.97 27.00
N ILE A 69 25.98 37.61 25.83
CA ILE A 69 26.09 36.88 24.55
C ILE A 69 27.51 36.38 24.27
N ASN A 70 28.54 37.10 24.73
CA ASN A 70 29.93 36.71 24.51
C ASN A 70 30.42 35.62 25.51
N THR A 71 29.77 35.51 26.68
CA THR A 71 30.04 34.44 27.66
C THR A 71 29.27 33.16 27.39
N LEU A 72 28.24 33.20 26.53
CA LEU A 72 27.68 32.01 25.91
C LEU A 72 28.70 31.54 24.88
N GLU A 73 29.63 30.68 25.31
CA GLU A 73 30.43 29.90 24.37
C GLU A 73 29.47 29.33 23.31
N PRO A 74 29.81 29.45 22.01
CA PRO A 74 28.96 28.91 20.96
C PRO A 74 28.84 27.42 21.21
N LYS A 75 27.71 27.01 21.81
CA LYS A 75 27.37 25.61 21.99
C LYS A 75 27.48 25.02 20.60
N GLU A 76 28.52 24.21 20.36
CA GLU A 76 28.76 23.63 19.05
C GLU A 76 27.56 22.77 18.69
N THR A 77 26.58 23.38 18.02
CA THR A 77 25.49 22.66 17.43
C THR A 77 26.11 21.85 16.33
N LYS A 78 26.19 20.53 16.53
CA LYS A 78 26.72 19.58 15.56
C LYS A 78 25.90 19.65 14.28
N VAL A 79 26.25 20.57 13.39
CA VAL A 79 25.64 20.72 12.08
C VAL A 79 26.19 19.63 11.19
N ILE A 80 25.32 18.72 10.76
CA ILE A 80 25.70 17.70 9.79
C ILE A 80 25.51 18.27 8.38
N SER A 81 26.56 18.23 7.56
CA SER A 81 26.47 18.68 6.17
C SER A 81 25.71 17.65 5.33
N LEU A 82 24.53 18.01 4.84
CA LEU A 82 23.67 17.13 4.03
C LEU A 82 24.37 16.67 2.75
N ARG A 83 25.24 17.51 2.16
CA ARG A 83 26.01 17.18 0.95
C ARG A 83 26.87 15.93 1.12
N LYS A 84 27.53 15.76 2.27
CA LYS A 84 28.37 14.58 2.53
C LYS A 84 27.54 13.30 2.59
N ARG A 85 26.36 13.37 3.19
CA ARG A 85 25.44 12.23 3.31
C ARG A 85 24.82 11.85 1.97
N VAL A 86 24.45 12.83 1.15
CA VAL A 86 23.96 12.59 -0.21
C VAL A 86 25.07 11.98 -1.07
N LEU A 87 26.29 12.52 -1.03
CA LEU A 87 27.43 12.00 -1.77
C LEU A 87 27.76 10.54 -1.40
N GLN A 88 27.62 10.17 -0.13
CA GLN A 88 27.81 8.79 0.34
C GLN A 88 26.72 7.81 -0.12
N LEU A 89 25.53 8.30 -0.48
CA LEU A 89 24.41 7.47 -0.95
C LEU A 89 24.36 7.33 -2.48
N VAL A 90 25.08 8.16 -3.23
CA VAL A 90 25.19 8.08 -4.71
C VAL A 90 25.55 6.67 -5.22
N PRO A 91 26.59 5.97 -4.71
CA PRO A 91 26.95 4.65 -5.25
C PRO A 91 25.87 3.59 -4.98
N ILE A 92 25.20 3.66 -3.83
CA ILE A 92 24.11 2.75 -3.46
C ILE A 92 22.90 2.97 -4.37
N ALA A 93 22.53 4.23 -4.61
CA ALA A 93 21.46 4.57 -5.53
C ALA A 93 21.76 4.10 -6.96
N ALA A 94 22.99 4.30 -7.45
CA ALA A 94 23.42 3.83 -8.76
C ALA A 94 23.33 2.30 -8.89
N ALA A 95 23.81 1.54 -7.90
CA ALA A 95 23.70 0.08 -7.90
C ALA A 95 22.24 -0.39 -7.85
N ALA A 96 21.40 0.23 -7.02
CA ALA A 96 19.97 -0.07 -6.95
C ALA A 96 19.26 0.24 -8.27
N SER A 97 19.60 1.34 -8.95
CA SER A 97 19.07 1.67 -10.27
C SER A 97 19.47 0.65 -11.33
N VAL A 98 20.70 0.13 -11.30
CA VAL A 98 21.16 -0.92 -12.21
C VAL A 98 20.43 -2.24 -11.92
N LEU A 99 20.31 -2.64 -10.65
CA LEU A 99 19.56 -3.84 -10.27
C LEU A 99 18.07 -3.73 -10.63
N LEU A 100 17.46 -2.56 -10.43
CA LEU A 100 16.09 -2.30 -10.82
C LEU A 100 15.93 -2.36 -12.34
N PHE A 101 16.85 -1.78 -13.10
CA PHE A 101 16.82 -1.82 -14.56
C PHE A 101 16.92 -3.25 -15.10
N ILE A 102 17.83 -4.06 -14.54
CA ILE A 102 17.98 -5.48 -14.90
C ILE A 102 16.74 -6.27 -14.47
N GLY A 103 16.27 -6.07 -13.24
CA GLY A 103 15.10 -6.76 -12.69
C GLY A 103 13.82 -6.45 -13.48
N LEU A 104 13.60 -5.19 -13.85
CA LEU A 104 12.48 -4.78 -14.70
C LEU A 104 12.60 -5.35 -16.12
N ASN A 105 13.80 -5.36 -16.72
CA ASN A 105 13.99 -5.97 -18.04
C ASN A 105 13.69 -7.47 -18.02
N TYR A 106 14.23 -8.19 -17.04
CA TYR A 106 14.02 -9.63 -16.88
C TYR A 106 12.55 -9.99 -16.64
N PHE A 107 11.83 -9.18 -15.86
CA PHE A 107 10.41 -9.41 -15.61
C PHE A 107 9.53 -9.03 -16.82
N ASN A 108 9.93 -8.02 -17.59
CA ASN A 108 9.20 -7.54 -18.78
C ASN A 108 9.39 -8.45 -20.01
N THR A 109 10.42 -9.30 -20.06
CA THR A 109 10.60 -10.29 -21.14
C THR A 109 9.75 -11.54 -20.99
N ASN A 110 9.18 -11.78 -19.81
CA ASN A 110 8.34 -12.97 -19.54
C ASN A 110 6.86 -12.75 -19.90
N GLY A 111 6.52 -11.58 -20.46
CA GLY A 111 5.15 -11.18 -20.81
C GLY A 111 4.79 -11.38 -22.29
N LYS A 112 5.67 -11.90 -23.13
CA LYS A 112 5.24 -12.46 -24.42
C LYS A 112 4.84 -13.90 -24.19
N SER A 113 3.56 -14.10 -23.87
CA SER A 113 2.92 -15.37 -24.18
C SER A 113 3.02 -15.56 -25.69
N VAL A 114 4.04 -16.29 -26.15
CA VAL A 114 4.05 -16.82 -27.50
C VAL A 114 2.91 -17.82 -27.53
N ILE A 115 1.77 -17.42 -28.11
CA ILE A 115 0.70 -18.35 -28.41
C ILE A 115 1.23 -19.16 -29.58
N TYR A 116 1.73 -20.37 -29.31
CA TYR A 116 2.00 -21.33 -30.36
C TYR A 116 0.66 -21.72 -30.97
N THR A 117 0.48 -21.42 -32.24
CA THR A 117 -0.65 -21.90 -33.03
C THR A 117 -0.24 -23.19 -33.73
N ILE A 118 -1.21 -24.00 -34.18
CA ILE A 118 -0.92 -25.22 -34.95
C ILE A 118 -0.06 -24.89 -36.20
N ASP A 119 -0.22 -23.68 -36.76
CA ASP A 119 0.53 -23.20 -37.92
C ASP A 119 2.03 -22.95 -37.64
N ASP A 120 2.44 -22.90 -36.37
CA ASP A 120 3.83 -22.70 -35.97
C ASP A 120 4.62 -24.01 -35.82
N ILE A 121 3.95 -25.17 -35.95
CA ILE A 121 4.56 -26.50 -35.84
C ILE A 121 5.16 -26.88 -37.19
N SER A 122 6.46 -27.22 -37.22
CA SER A 122 7.11 -27.67 -38.45
C SER A 122 6.99 -29.19 -38.65
N ASP A 123 7.09 -29.64 -39.90
CA ASP A 123 7.11 -31.08 -40.23
C ASP A 123 8.25 -31.83 -39.53
N ALA A 124 9.37 -31.14 -39.27
CA ALA A 124 10.50 -31.70 -38.54
C ALA A 124 10.15 -31.95 -37.06
N ASP A 125 9.39 -31.03 -36.45
CA ASP A 125 8.93 -31.18 -35.07
C ASP A 125 7.90 -32.32 -34.96
N LEU A 126 6.99 -32.43 -35.94
CA LEU A 126 6.03 -33.53 -36.01
C LEU A 126 6.73 -34.89 -36.17
N SER A 127 7.72 -34.96 -37.06
CA SER A 127 8.51 -36.18 -37.30
C SER A 127 9.26 -36.61 -36.04
N ALA A 128 9.87 -35.64 -35.34
CA ALA A 128 10.54 -35.90 -34.07
C ALA A 128 9.55 -36.36 -33.00
N TRP A 129 8.36 -35.78 -32.91
CA TRP A 129 7.32 -36.19 -31.96
C TRP A 129 6.90 -37.65 -32.18
N TYR A 130 6.69 -38.03 -33.43
CA TYR A 130 6.36 -39.41 -33.81
C TYR A 130 7.51 -40.39 -33.51
N GLU A 131 8.75 -40.05 -33.90
CA GLU A 131 9.93 -40.92 -33.71
C GLU A 131 10.28 -41.13 -32.23
N ASN A 132 9.96 -40.16 -31.36
CA ASN A 132 10.11 -40.31 -29.90
C ASN A 132 9.02 -41.20 -29.27
N GLY A 133 8.12 -41.78 -30.06
CA GLY A 133 7.08 -42.71 -29.60
C GLY A 133 5.89 -42.03 -28.93
N TYR A 134 5.72 -40.71 -29.09
CA TYR A 134 4.56 -39.99 -28.57
C TYR A 134 3.34 -40.07 -29.50
N GLY A 135 3.55 -40.46 -30.76
CA GLY A 135 2.50 -40.68 -31.75
C GLY A 135 2.11 -42.14 -31.95
N ASP A 136 2.58 -43.04 -31.09
CA ASP A 136 2.15 -44.44 -31.11
C ASP A 136 0.77 -44.53 -30.45
N THR A 137 -0.25 -44.81 -31.25
CA THR A 137 -1.65 -44.92 -30.83
C THR A 137 -2.18 -46.27 -31.25
N ASN A 138 -2.93 -46.93 -30.37
CA ASN A 138 -3.66 -48.14 -30.77
C ASN A 138 -5.05 -47.80 -31.32
N ASP A 139 -5.63 -48.74 -32.06
CA ASP A 139 -6.92 -48.55 -32.74
C ASP A 139 -8.06 -48.23 -31.75
N ASP A 140 -8.01 -48.80 -30.54
CA ASP A 140 -8.99 -48.55 -29.48
C ASP A 140 -8.94 -47.10 -28.96
N GLU A 141 -7.74 -46.55 -28.80
CA GLU A 141 -7.49 -45.17 -28.36
C GLU A 141 -7.88 -44.17 -29.45
N LEU A 142 -7.58 -44.49 -30.71
CA LEU A 142 -8.04 -43.70 -31.85
C LEU A 142 -9.57 -43.69 -31.96
N ALA A 143 -10.24 -44.82 -31.75
CA ALA A 143 -11.71 -44.89 -31.77
C ALA A 143 -12.36 -44.06 -30.65
N LEU A 144 -11.69 -43.92 -29.50
CA LEU A 144 -12.15 -43.06 -28.40
C LEU A 144 -11.89 -41.57 -28.66
N ALA A 145 -10.78 -41.24 -29.33
CA ALA A 145 -10.41 -39.87 -29.67
C ALA A 145 -11.20 -39.33 -30.87
N LEU A 146 -11.56 -40.20 -31.82
CA LEU A 146 -12.36 -39.87 -32.99
C LEU A 146 -13.82 -39.65 -32.61
N ASN A 147 -14.22 -38.38 -32.52
CA ASN A 147 -15.62 -38.01 -32.43
C ASN A 147 -16.21 -37.98 -33.84
N THR A 148 -17.18 -38.85 -34.10
CA THR A 148 -17.88 -38.93 -35.41
C THR A 148 -18.61 -37.63 -35.79
N THR A 149 -18.78 -36.70 -34.84
CA THR A 149 -19.31 -35.36 -35.08
C THR A 149 -18.33 -34.42 -35.78
N ASP A 150 -17.02 -34.68 -35.65
CA ASP A 150 -15.95 -33.87 -36.26
C ASP A 150 -15.59 -34.33 -37.69
N LEU A 151 -16.14 -35.47 -38.12
CA LEU A 151 -15.98 -36.00 -39.47
C LEU A 151 -17.03 -35.35 -40.40
N GLU A 152 -16.67 -34.25 -41.05
CA GLU A 152 -17.52 -33.65 -42.10
C GLU A 152 -17.59 -34.56 -43.34
N SER A 153 -18.72 -34.54 -44.04
CA SER A 153 -18.95 -35.34 -45.25
C SER A 153 -17.92 -35.09 -46.35
N ASP A 154 -17.30 -33.91 -46.35
CA ASP A 154 -16.34 -33.51 -47.37
C ASP A 154 -14.94 -34.05 -47.13
N THR A 155 -14.65 -34.55 -45.92
CA THR A 155 -13.33 -35.12 -45.54
C THR A 155 -12.94 -36.33 -46.39
N PHE A 156 -13.93 -37.08 -46.87
CA PHE A 156 -13.70 -38.31 -47.65
C PHE A 156 -13.85 -38.12 -49.16
N ASN A 157 -14.21 -36.91 -49.63
CA ASN A 157 -14.44 -36.64 -51.06
C ASN A 157 -13.14 -36.62 -51.88
N ASP A 158 -11.98 -36.40 -51.24
CA ASP A 158 -10.68 -36.38 -51.91
C ASP A 158 -10.05 -37.78 -52.06
N ILE A 159 -10.69 -38.83 -51.54
CA ILE A 159 -10.23 -40.20 -51.70
C ILE A 159 -10.82 -40.78 -52.99
N SER A 160 -9.97 -41.16 -53.95
CA SER A 160 -10.42 -41.77 -55.20
C SER A 160 -10.93 -43.20 -55.01
N ASP A 161 -11.99 -43.57 -55.72
CA ASP A 161 -12.60 -44.91 -55.71
C ASP A 161 -11.59 -46.05 -55.94
N ASP A 162 -10.64 -45.88 -56.85
CA ASP A 162 -9.61 -46.89 -57.15
C ASP A 162 -8.74 -47.23 -55.90
N ASN A 163 -8.41 -46.20 -55.12
CA ASN A 163 -7.62 -46.37 -53.89
C ASN A 163 -8.45 -47.02 -52.76
N LEU A 164 -9.76 -46.73 -52.72
CA LEU A 164 -10.68 -47.38 -51.78
C LEU A 164 -10.87 -48.86 -52.13
N GLU A 165 -11.01 -49.20 -53.41
CA GLU A 165 -11.14 -50.58 -53.86
C GLU A 165 -9.88 -51.40 -53.54
N GLU A 166 -8.69 -50.83 -53.77
CA GLU A 166 -7.43 -51.48 -53.41
C GLU A 166 -7.31 -51.69 -51.89
N TYR A 167 -7.66 -50.70 -51.08
CA TYR A 167 -7.67 -50.82 -49.62
C TYR A 167 -8.64 -51.90 -49.13
N LEU A 168 -9.88 -51.91 -49.63
CA LEU A 168 -10.90 -52.89 -49.24
C LEU A 168 -10.52 -54.31 -49.66
N ASN A 169 -9.87 -54.49 -50.81
CA ASN A 169 -9.37 -55.79 -51.24
C ASN A 169 -8.12 -56.25 -50.46
N GLY A 170 -7.37 -55.32 -49.87
CA GLY A 170 -6.24 -55.61 -48.98
C GLY A 170 -6.65 -56.04 -47.56
N ILE A 171 -7.91 -55.80 -47.18
CA ILE A 171 -8.45 -56.19 -45.88
C ILE A 171 -8.90 -57.66 -45.92
N ASP A 172 -8.24 -58.50 -45.12
CA ASP A 172 -8.65 -59.89 -44.94
C ASP A 172 -9.94 -59.97 -44.13
N SER A 173 -11.06 -60.23 -44.83
CA SER A 173 -12.39 -60.35 -44.23
C SER A 173 -12.52 -61.49 -43.21
N SER A 174 -11.54 -62.39 -43.10
CA SER A 174 -11.54 -63.48 -42.12
C SER A 174 -11.22 -63.02 -40.68
N THR A 175 -10.59 -61.86 -40.51
CA THR A 175 -10.25 -61.30 -39.18
C THR A 175 -11.49 -60.87 -38.40
N TYR A 176 -12.48 -60.25 -39.07
CA TYR A 176 -13.70 -59.74 -38.40
C TYR A 176 -14.69 -60.83 -37.95
N LEU A 177 -14.58 -62.06 -38.48
CA LEU A 177 -15.44 -63.16 -38.06
C LEU A 177 -14.99 -63.79 -36.73
N ASN A 178 -13.74 -63.57 -36.30
CA ASN A 178 -13.22 -64.06 -35.02
C ASN A 178 -13.44 -63.09 -33.85
N GLU A 179 -13.89 -61.85 -34.11
CA GLU A 179 -14.11 -60.83 -33.08
C GLU A 179 -15.58 -60.72 -32.62
N LEU A 180 -16.47 -61.56 -33.16
CA LEU A 180 -17.89 -61.62 -32.80
C LEU A 180 -18.26 -62.83 -31.90
N GLU A 181 -17.28 -63.50 -31.29
CA GLU A 181 -17.47 -64.47 -30.20
C GLU A 181 -16.80 -63.98 -28.91
#